data_AF-A0A519T7K0-F1
#
_entry.id   AF-A0A519T7K0-F1
#
_cell.length_a   1.000
_cell.length_b   1.000
_cell.length_c   1.000
_cell.angle_alpha   90.00
_cell.angle_beta   90.00
_cell.angle_gamma   90.00
#
_symmetry.space_group_name_H-M   'P 1'
#
loop_
_entity.id
_entity.type
_entity.pdbx_description
1 polymer ?
#
loop_
_entity_poly.entity_id
_entity_poly.type
_entity_poly.pdbx_seq_one_letter_code
_entity_poly.pdbx_strand_id
1 'polypeptide(L)'
;MPAFLLSGRLYRTGLLLVLWLLAGRLPVLAVHLLGGELTYKYLDANGPADRPWRYEITLRTYYNPVTNPPEQPLPLRIYPSNSGVLLVIGMRRVSSTTLTLPTQLDCGAPPAPIAVGLYVVTVNLPADTNGYRAECSTGDRVAGLANVVSSQGVGMRLSVNLLPATIPNASPQFINPPVSVICLGTLSLVLNNAFDADGDQLEYVLSQPLAEYSGLPYAPGYSITQPFGAAGMATVNASTGVSTYLGSAQGIFQLAVDVREYRMINGQRILLSTVHRDMPVIVRACTGAPSRPPAFTAATLAQQAFQLREGQSLTFDVAATDPDGDALTLTARSVLLDGAGGIDATFGGQQGGASGGAVGQA
;
A
#
# COMPACT_ATOMS: atom_id res chain seq x y z
N MET A 1 57.26 22.56 -47.87
CA MET A 1 55.88 22.92 -47.55
C MET A 1 55.07 21.66 -47.24
N PRO A 2 54.76 21.37 -45.97
CA PRO A 2 53.59 20.55 -45.67
C PRO A 2 52.77 21.19 -44.53
N ALA A 3 51.58 21.70 -44.84
CA ALA A 3 50.68 22.23 -43.82
C ALA A 3 49.23 22.21 -44.30
N PHE A 4 48.64 21.05 -44.64
CA PHE A 4 47.19 21.00 -44.95
C PHE A 4 46.57 19.60 -44.78
N LEU A 5 46.79 18.92 -43.65
CA LEU A 5 46.07 17.65 -43.37
C LEU A 5 45.55 17.48 -41.93
N LEU A 6 45.71 18.49 -41.06
CA LEU A 6 45.20 18.42 -39.67
C LEU A 6 43.82 19.04 -39.45
N SER A 7 43.25 19.77 -40.42
CA SER A 7 42.01 20.53 -40.22
C SER A 7 40.73 19.67 -40.28
N GLY A 8 40.68 18.56 -41.01
CA GLY A 8 39.43 17.80 -41.17
C GLY A 8 38.98 16.96 -39.95
N ARG A 9 39.93 16.50 -39.11
CA ARG A 9 39.62 15.63 -37.96
C ARG A 9 39.13 16.41 -36.73
N LEU A 10 39.67 17.60 -36.48
CA LEU A 10 39.27 18.47 -35.36
C LEU A 10 37.83 19.01 -35.50
N TYR A 11 37.37 19.28 -36.72
CA TYR A 11 35.99 19.72 -36.96
C TYR A 11 34.98 18.58 -36.80
N ARG A 12 35.34 17.35 -37.16
CA ARG A 12 34.48 16.16 -36.97
C ARG A 12 34.35 15.78 -35.49
N THR A 13 35.42 15.85 -34.72
CA THR A 13 35.37 15.59 -33.26
C THR A 13 34.65 16.72 -32.52
N GLY A 14 34.85 17.97 -32.92
CA GLY A 14 34.11 19.12 -32.38
C GLY A 14 32.60 19.06 -32.65
N LEU A 15 32.20 18.68 -33.87
CA LEU A 15 30.79 18.53 -34.23
C LEU A 15 30.12 17.38 -33.46
N LEU A 16 30.82 16.27 -33.24
CA LEU A 16 30.32 15.15 -32.43
C LEU A 16 30.18 15.53 -30.95
N LEU A 17 31.11 16.31 -30.39
CA LEU A 17 31.02 16.80 -29.01
C LEU A 17 29.86 17.79 -28.82
N VAL A 18 29.63 18.66 -29.81
CA VAL A 18 28.52 19.62 -29.83
C VAL A 18 27.17 18.90 -30.02
N LEU A 19 27.09 17.86 -30.85
CA LEU A 19 25.90 17.00 -30.95
C LEU A 19 25.64 16.20 -29.67
N TRP A 20 26.69 15.80 -28.95
CA TRP A 20 26.56 15.12 -27.65
C TRP A 20 26.12 16.08 -26.53
N LEU A 21 26.53 17.34 -26.59
CA LEU A 21 26.11 18.41 -25.67
C LEU A 21 24.70 18.96 -26.02
N LEU A 22 24.31 18.94 -27.30
CA LEU A 22 22.97 19.33 -27.79
C LEU A 22 21.93 18.19 -27.70
N ALA A 23 22.36 16.93 -27.55
CA ALA A 23 21.52 15.84 -27.05
C ALA A 23 21.20 15.99 -25.54
N GLY A 24 21.31 17.22 -25.04
CA GLY A 24 21.03 17.62 -23.67
C GLY A 24 19.62 17.22 -23.26
N ARG A 25 19.59 16.31 -22.28
CA ARG A 25 18.55 16.14 -21.27
C ARG A 25 17.14 16.10 -21.84
N LEU A 26 16.76 14.95 -22.38
CA LEU A 26 15.36 14.56 -22.41
C LEU A 26 14.77 14.74 -20.99
N PRO A 27 13.60 15.37 -20.83
CA PRO A 27 12.96 15.47 -19.54
C PRO A 27 12.66 14.05 -19.03
N VAL A 28 13.35 13.64 -17.97
CA VAL A 28 12.96 12.46 -17.20
C VAL A 28 11.72 12.87 -16.42
N LEU A 29 10.56 12.43 -16.91
CA LEU A 29 9.31 12.52 -16.16
C LEU A 29 9.33 11.41 -15.09
N ALA A 30 9.93 11.69 -13.94
CA ALA A 30 9.83 10.82 -12.78
C ALA A 30 8.43 11.00 -12.16
N VAL A 31 7.69 9.89 -12.00
CA VAL A 31 6.48 9.85 -11.18
C VAL A 31 6.94 9.58 -9.75
N HIS A 32 6.68 10.49 -8.81
CA HIS A 32 7.09 10.33 -7.40
C HIS A 32 6.09 9.48 -6.63
N LEU A 33 6.29 8.17 -6.66
CA LEU A 33 5.49 7.21 -5.91
C LEU A 33 5.79 7.33 -4.40
N LEU A 34 4.72 7.45 -3.63
CA LEU A 34 4.73 7.45 -2.18
C LEU A 34 4.61 6.02 -1.64
N GLY A 35 3.79 5.20 -2.30
CA GLY A 35 3.52 3.84 -1.87
C GLY A 35 2.44 3.18 -2.71
N GLY A 36 2.00 2.00 -2.29
CA GLY A 36 0.96 1.26 -2.97
C GLY A 36 0.73 -0.14 -2.45
N GLU A 37 -0.22 -0.80 -3.10
CA GLU A 37 -0.69 -2.15 -2.79
C GLU A 37 -1.17 -2.82 -4.08
N LEU A 38 -0.93 -4.14 -4.17
CA LEU A 38 -1.40 -4.99 -5.25
C LEU A 38 -2.22 -6.13 -4.63
N THR A 39 -3.49 -6.24 -5.01
CA THR A 39 -4.41 -7.25 -4.49
C THR A 39 -5.05 -8.03 -5.64
N TYR A 40 -5.67 -9.17 -5.34
CA TYR A 40 -6.39 -9.96 -6.33
C TYR A 40 -7.69 -10.55 -5.79
N LYS A 41 -8.56 -10.95 -6.71
CA LYS A 41 -9.74 -11.76 -6.45
C LYS A 41 -9.89 -12.82 -7.54
N TYR A 42 -10.04 -14.07 -7.16
CA TYR A 42 -10.49 -15.11 -8.08
C TYR A 42 -11.96 -14.87 -8.45
N LEU A 43 -12.29 -14.96 -9.75
CA LEU A 43 -13.64 -14.71 -10.25
C LEU A 43 -14.38 -16.01 -10.54
N ASP A 44 -13.92 -16.77 -11.54
CA ASP A 44 -14.56 -17.98 -12.03
C ASP A 44 -13.66 -18.77 -13.00
N ALA A 45 -14.19 -19.89 -13.52
CA ALA A 45 -13.56 -20.73 -14.53
C ALA A 45 -14.14 -20.50 -15.95
N ASN A 46 -14.67 -19.31 -16.24
CA ASN A 46 -15.35 -18.99 -17.51
C ASN A 46 -14.40 -18.39 -18.57
N GLY A 47 -13.09 -18.54 -18.40
CA GLY A 47 -12.10 -18.13 -19.39
C GLY A 47 -12.05 -19.07 -20.62
N PRO A 48 -11.28 -18.72 -21.66
CA PRO A 48 -11.00 -19.60 -22.79
C PRO A 48 -10.42 -20.96 -22.38
N ALA A 49 -10.57 -21.99 -23.22
CA ALA A 49 -10.22 -23.38 -22.87
C ALA A 49 -8.75 -23.59 -22.45
N ASP A 50 -7.80 -22.84 -23.01
CA ASP A 50 -6.37 -22.90 -22.65
C ASP A 50 -6.03 -22.09 -21.37
N ARG A 51 -6.94 -21.23 -20.92
CA ARG A 51 -6.77 -20.29 -19.82
C ARG A 51 -8.08 -20.06 -19.06
N PRO A 52 -8.66 -21.11 -18.46
CA PRO A 52 -10.04 -21.05 -17.97
C PRO A 52 -10.20 -20.14 -16.74
N TRP A 53 -9.15 -19.92 -15.96
CA TRP A 53 -9.25 -19.28 -14.65
C TRP A 53 -9.16 -17.76 -14.76
N ARG A 54 -10.19 -17.08 -14.26
CA ARG A 54 -10.31 -15.63 -14.29
C ARG A 54 -9.96 -15.03 -12.94
N TYR A 55 -9.04 -14.06 -12.95
CA TYR A 55 -8.64 -13.29 -11.77
C TYR A 55 -8.79 -11.81 -12.07
N GLU A 56 -9.35 -11.06 -11.12
CA GLU A 56 -9.27 -9.60 -11.08
C GLU A 56 -8.07 -9.20 -10.24
N ILE A 57 -7.22 -8.34 -10.77
CA ILE A 57 -6.04 -7.81 -10.09
C ILE A 57 -6.22 -6.30 -9.97
N THR A 58 -6.11 -5.82 -8.74
CA THR A 58 -6.28 -4.41 -8.39
C THR A 58 -4.96 -3.85 -7.89
N LEU A 59 -4.51 -2.77 -8.53
CA LEU A 59 -3.35 -1.99 -8.11
C LEU A 59 -3.83 -0.62 -7.66
N ARG A 60 -3.42 -0.21 -6.45
CA ARG A 60 -3.55 1.18 -5.99
C ARG A 60 -2.17 1.79 -5.83
N THR A 61 -1.94 2.90 -6.50
CA THR A 61 -0.71 3.70 -6.37
C THR A 61 -1.02 5.02 -5.68
N TYR A 62 -0.12 5.46 -4.81
CA TYR A 62 -0.20 6.73 -4.11
C TYR A 62 0.98 7.57 -4.56
N TYR A 63 0.72 8.79 -5.04
CA TYR A 63 1.75 9.64 -5.62
C TYR A 63 1.48 11.12 -5.37
N ASN A 64 2.51 11.94 -5.54
CA ASN A 64 2.38 13.38 -5.42
C ASN A 64 1.49 13.93 -6.57
N PRO A 65 0.40 14.66 -6.28
CA PRO A 65 -0.52 15.18 -7.30
C PRO A 65 0.10 16.24 -8.22
N VAL A 66 1.23 16.84 -7.83
CA VAL A 66 1.96 17.84 -8.63
C VAL A 66 2.78 17.17 -9.75
N THR A 67 3.12 15.89 -9.60
CA THR A 67 3.69 15.10 -10.70
C THR A 67 2.57 14.52 -11.55
N ASN A 68 2.69 14.59 -12.88
CA ASN A 68 1.74 13.93 -13.76
C ASN A 68 1.63 12.46 -13.34
N PRO A 69 0.41 11.91 -13.24
CA PRO A 69 0.23 10.52 -12.89
C PRO A 69 0.95 9.62 -13.92
N PRO A 70 1.25 8.36 -13.61
CA PRO A 70 1.75 7.44 -14.62
C PRO A 70 0.69 7.32 -15.73
N GLU A 71 0.89 8.04 -16.84
CA GLU A 71 0.01 8.03 -18.01
C GLU A 71 0.23 6.82 -18.91
N GLN A 72 1.29 6.05 -18.66
CA GLN A 72 1.54 4.79 -19.34
C GLN A 72 0.84 3.63 -18.63
N PRO A 73 0.35 2.62 -19.36
CA PRO A 73 -0.09 1.38 -18.75
C PRO A 73 1.03 0.80 -17.90
N LEU A 74 0.75 0.52 -16.62
CA LEU A 74 1.76 -0.03 -15.71
C LEU A 74 1.98 -1.53 -16.00
N PRO A 75 3.23 -2.00 -16.08
CA PRO A 75 3.50 -3.38 -16.44
C PRO A 75 3.20 -4.33 -15.27
N LEU A 76 2.12 -5.08 -15.38
CA LEU A 76 1.84 -6.23 -14.53
C LEU A 76 2.47 -7.48 -15.14
N ARG A 77 3.37 -8.10 -14.40
CA ARG A 77 4.04 -9.36 -14.76
C ARG A 77 3.46 -10.48 -13.92
N ILE A 78 3.06 -11.57 -14.56
CA ILE A 78 2.54 -12.75 -13.89
C ILE A 78 3.50 -13.92 -14.14
N TYR A 79 3.86 -14.60 -13.06
CA TYR A 79 4.76 -15.73 -13.02
C TYR A 79 3.97 -16.95 -12.52
N PRO A 80 4.05 -18.11 -13.18
CA PRO A 80 3.68 -19.38 -12.58
C PRO A 80 4.63 -19.67 -11.42
N SER A 81 4.13 -20.34 -10.37
CA SER A 81 4.96 -20.73 -9.24
C SER A 81 6.16 -21.56 -9.70
N ASN A 82 7.36 -20.97 -9.59
CA ASN A 82 8.68 -21.56 -9.93
C ASN A 82 9.12 -21.49 -11.40
N SER A 83 8.66 -20.52 -12.20
CA SER A 83 9.15 -20.34 -13.57
C SER A 83 9.34 -18.88 -13.99
N GLY A 84 9.67 -18.66 -15.26
CA GLY A 84 9.83 -17.33 -15.85
C GLY A 84 8.50 -16.57 -16.01
N VAL A 85 8.55 -15.40 -16.64
CA VAL A 85 7.36 -14.59 -16.89
C VAL A 85 6.40 -15.34 -17.82
N LEU A 86 5.16 -15.56 -17.38
CA LEU A 86 4.09 -16.14 -18.20
C LEU A 86 3.37 -15.05 -19.02
N LEU A 87 3.07 -13.92 -18.38
CA LEU A 87 2.29 -12.84 -18.98
C LEU A 87 2.84 -11.49 -18.56
N VAL A 88 2.88 -10.54 -19.51
CA VAL A 88 3.05 -9.11 -19.24
C VAL A 88 1.85 -8.38 -19.81
N ILE A 89 1.13 -7.63 -18.97
CA ILE A 89 -0.03 -6.83 -19.38
C ILE A 89 0.10 -5.41 -18.86
N GLY A 90 -0.28 -4.44 -19.68
CA GLY A 90 -0.33 -3.03 -19.28
C GLY A 90 -1.64 -2.70 -18.56
N MET A 91 -1.57 -2.39 -17.27
CA MET A 91 -2.71 -1.95 -16.49
C MET A 91 -3.02 -0.49 -16.77
N ARG A 92 -4.24 -0.20 -17.26
CA ARG A 92 -4.71 1.18 -17.48
C ARG A 92 -5.38 1.72 -16.21
N ARG A 93 -5.16 3.00 -15.93
CA ARG A 93 -5.80 3.68 -14.80
C ARG A 93 -7.31 3.78 -15.06
N VAL A 94 -8.10 3.26 -14.13
CA VAL A 94 -9.56 3.29 -14.13
C VAL A 94 -10.07 4.60 -13.53
N SER A 95 -9.49 5.03 -12.42
CA SER A 95 -9.84 6.29 -11.76
C SER A 95 -8.64 6.93 -11.09
N SER A 96 -8.76 8.24 -10.82
CA SER A 96 -7.81 9.01 -10.04
C SER A 96 -8.58 9.87 -9.06
N THR A 97 -8.27 9.78 -7.77
CA THR A 97 -8.87 10.62 -6.73
C THR A 97 -7.80 11.34 -5.94
N THR A 98 -8.17 12.40 -5.24
CA THR A 98 -7.27 13.11 -4.33
C THR A 98 -7.68 12.81 -2.90
N LEU A 99 -6.75 12.26 -2.13
CA LEU A 99 -6.86 12.03 -0.71
C LEU A 99 -6.26 13.22 0.04
N THR A 100 -7.05 13.83 0.91
CA THR A 100 -6.56 14.78 1.92
C THR A 100 -6.38 14.05 3.23
N LEU A 101 -5.18 14.11 3.79
CA LEU A 101 -4.93 13.55 5.12
C LEU A 101 -5.46 14.52 6.18
N PRO A 102 -6.11 14.02 7.25
CA PRO A 102 -6.59 14.88 8.31
C PRO A 102 -5.42 15.65 8.94
N THR A 103 -5.68 16.91 9.31
CA THR A 103 -4.79 17.64 10.21
C THR A 103 -4.77 16.92 11.55
N GLN A 104 -3.64 16.31 11.91
CA GLN A 104 -3.41 15.98 13.31
C GLN A 104 -3.19 17.29 14.06
N LEU A 105 -4.01 17.53 15.10
CA LEU A 105 -4.15 18.78 15.85
C LEU A 105 -2.80 19.38 16.29
N ASP A 106 -1.80 18.53 16.50
CA ASP A 106 -0.49 18.91 17.01
C ASP A 106 0.63 18.92 15.96
N CYS A 107 0.41 18.34 14.79
CA CYS A 107 1.44 18.10 13.76
C CYS A 107 1.43 19.23 12.67
N GLY A 108 0.71 20.34 12.91
CA GLY A 108 0.69 21.56 12.09
C GLY A 108 -0.25 21.52 10.88
N ALA A 109 0.07 22.31 9.85
CA ALA A 109 -0.70 22.30 8.59
C ALA A 109 -0.74 20.89 7.97
N PRO A 110 -1.86 20.51 7.32
CA PRO A 110 -2.00 19.17 6.78
C PRO A 110 -0.91 18.90 5.73
N PRO A 111 -0.48 17.63 5.57
CA PRO A 111 0.37 17.26 4.47
C PRO A 111 -0.24 17.68 3.13
N ALA A 112 0.62 17.84 2.12
CA ALA A 112 0.14 18.01 0.75
C ALA A 112 -0.84 16.88 0.39
N PRO A 113 -1.90 17.17 -0.39
CA PRO A 113 -2.82 16.14 -0.85
C PRO A 113 -2.07 15.04 -1.61
N ILE A 114 -2.65 13.85 -1.62
CA ILE A 114 -2.08 12.67 -2.25
C ILE A 114 -3.00 12.24 -3.38
N ALA A 115 -2.47 12.01 -4.57
CA ALA A 115 -3.24 11.41 -5.64
C ALA A 115 -3.23 9.88 -5.50
N VAL A 116 -4.39 9.28 -5.71
CA VAL A 116 -4.60 7.82 -5.68
C VAL A 116 -4.99 7.36 -7.06
N GLY A 117 -4.17 6.51 -7.68
CA GLY A 117 -4.46 5.88 -8.96
C GLY A 117 -5.00 4.48 -8.75
N LEU A 118 -6.21 4.21 -9.24
CA LEU A 118 -6.80 2.89 -9.25
C LEU A 118 -6.63 2.25 -10.62
N TYR A 119 -6.13 1.02 -10.64
CA TYR A 119 -5.93 0.21 -11.84
C TYR A 119 -6.55 -1.15 -11.59
N VAL A 120 -7.40 -1.62 -12.51
CA VAL A 120 -8.07 -2.92 -12.41
C VAL A 120 -7.91 -3.64 -13.74
N VAL A 121 -7.53 -4.92 -13.69
CA VAL A 121 -7.45 -5.77 -14.88
C VAL A 121 -7.99 -7.15 -14.56
N THR A 122 -8.75 -7.72 -15.49
CA THR A 122 -9.10 -9.15 -15.46
C THR A 122 -8.16 -9.91 -16.37
N VAL A 123 -7.53 -10.96 -15.84
CA VAL A 123 -6.65 -11.87 -16.59
C VAL A 123 -7.25 -13.26 -16.64
N ASN A 124 -7.01 -13.96 -17.76
CA ASN A 124 -7.30 -15.37 -17.93
C ASN A 124 -5.97 -16.13 -17.84
N LEU A 125 -5.84 -17.08 -16.90
CA LEU A 125 -4.62 -17.84 -16.65
C LEU A 125 -4.85 -19.35 -16.90
N PRO A 126 -3.82 -20.08 -17.39
CA PRO A 126 -3.86 -21.53 -17.57
C PRO A 126 -4.10 -22.25 -16.25
N ALA A 127 -4.30 -23.57 -16.25
CA ALA A 127 -4.32 -24.32 -14.99
C ALA A 127 -2.91 -24.45 -14.40
N ASP A 128 -2.73 -24.03 -13.16
CA ASP A 128 -1.52 -24.27 -12.35
C ASP A 128 -1.95 -24.65 -10.94
N THR A 129 -1.47 -25.80 -10.45
CA THR A 129 -1.81 -26.31 -9.11
C THR A 129 -1.10 -25.57 -7.99
N ASN A 130 -0.05 -24.80 -8.31
CA ASN A 130 0.76 -24.05 -7.37
C ASN A 130 0.40 -22.55 -7.38
N GLY A 131 -0.53 -22.12 -8.23
CA GLY A 131 -0.92 -20.73 -8.37
C GLY A 131 0.11 -19.85 -9.11
N TYR A 132 0.03 -18.55 -8.88
CA TYR A 132 0.84 -17.54 -9.57
C TYR A 132 1.40 -16.50 -8.60
N ARG A 133 2.40 -15.75 -9.06
CA ARG A 133 2.81 -14.49 -8.45
C ARG A 133 2.58 -13.38 -9.46
N ALA A 134 1.85 -12.35 -9.05
CA ALA A 134 1.70 -11.13 -9.83
C ALA A 134 2.60 -10.04 -9.24
N GLU A 135 3.31 -9.31 -10.10
CA GLU A 135 4.19 -8.22 -9.71
C GLU A 135 3.97 -7.01 -10.60
N CYS A 136 3.92 -5.83 -10.00
CA CYS A 136 3.95 -4.56 -10.71
C CYS A 136 5.17 -3.76 -10.23
N SER A 137 6.04 -3.40 -11.17
CA SER A 137 7.18 -2.51 -10.90
C SER A 137 6.99 -1.21 -11.68
N THR A 138 7.13 -0.07 -11.00
CA THR A 138 6.87 1.23 -11.63
C THR A 138 7.64 2.38 -10.96
N GLY A 139 7.84 3.43 -11.77
CA GLY A 139 8.21 4.79 -11.38
C GLY A 139 9.49 4.90 -10.57
N ASP A 140 9.71 6.08 -10.01
CA ASP A 140 10.71 6.33 -8.99
C ASP A 140 9.99 6.63 -7.67
N ARG A 141 10.62 6.31 -6.55
CA ARG A 141 10.10 6.76 -5.25
C ARG A 141 10.19 8.27 -5.12
N VAL A 142 9.46 8.81 -4.15
CA VAL A 142 9.61 10.20 -3.74
C VAL A 142 11.06 10.50 -3.35
N ALA A 143 11.53 11.68 -3.73
CA ALA A 143 12.84 12.18 -3.36
C ALA A 143 12.95 12.40 -1.84
N GLY A 144 14.17 12.26 -1.30
CA GLY A 144 14.48 12.67 0.06
C GLY A 144 14.01 11.70 1.15
N LEU A 145 13.77 10.42 0.81
CA LEU A 145 13.57 9.37 1.81
C LEU A 145 14.82 9.23 2.67
N ALA A 146 14.69 9.48 3.97
CA ALA A 146 15.80 9.57 4.91
C ALA A 146 16.47 8.21 5.18
N ASN A 147 15.72 7.12 5.08
CA ASN A 147 16.20 5.76 5.32
C ASN A 147 16.56 4.99 4.04
N VAL A 148 16.56 5.63 2.86
CA VAL A 148 16.83 4.97 1.57
C VAL A 148 17.99 5.67 0.87
N VAL A 149 18.95 4.89 0.39
CA VAL A 149 20.07 5.43 -0.41
C VAL A 149 19.55 5.80 -1.81
N SER A 150 19.88 7.01 -2.28
CA SER A 150 19.55 7.47 -3.64
C SER A 150 18.06 7.32 -3.99
N SER A 151 17.18 7.82 -3.12
CA SER A 151 15.72 7.67 -3.27
C SER A 151 15.14 8.15 -4.61
N GLN A 152 15.77 9.12 -5.26
CA GLN A 152 15.50 9.49 -6.65
C GLN A 152 16.17 8.46 -7.58
N GLY A 153 15.39 7.64 -8.28
CA GLY A 153 15.90 6.64 -9.22
C GLY A 153 15.74 5.18 -8.78
N VAL A 154 15.10 4.93 -7.63
CA VAL A 154 14.76 3.57 -7.19
C VAL A 154 13.27 3.34 -7.36
N GLY A 155 12.93 2.36 -8.20
CA GLY A 155 11.54 1.99 -8.44
C GLY A 155 10.87 1.28 -7.27
N MET A 156 9.55 1.29 -7.30
CA MET A 156 8.72 0.53 -6.38
C MET A 156 8.26 -0.76 -7.04
N ARG A 157 8.35 -1.88 -6.33
CA ARG A 157 7.74 -3.14 -6.73
C ARG A 157 6.67 -3.55 -5.72
N LEU A 158 5.52 -3.95 -6.22
CA LEU A 158 4.43 -4.52 -5.44
C LEU A 158 4.15 -5.91 -5.96
N SER A 159 3.82 -6.84 -5.06
CA SER A 159 3.59 -8.23 -5.41
C SER A 159 2.47 -8.85 -4.60
N VAL A 160 1.79 -9.82 -5.19
CA VAL A 160 0.81 -10.66 -4.50
C VAL A 160 0.84 -12.09 -5.08
N ASN A 161 0.64 -13.08 -4.22
CA ASN A 161 0.51 -14.47 -4.63
C ASN A 161 -0.97 -14.78 -4.93
N LEU A 162 -1.26 -15.25 -6.13
CA LEU A 162 -2.60 -15.69 -6.54
C LEU A 162 -2.69 -17.19 -6.30
N LEU A 163 -3.66 -17.60 -5.50
CA LEU A 163 -3.90 -19.01 -5.26
C LEU A 163 -4.45 -19.72 -6.51
N PRO A 164 -4.18 -21.04 -6.65
CA PRO A 164 -4.81 -21.84 -7.68
C PRO A 164 -6.32 -21.83 -7.50
N ALA A 165 -7.06 -21.94 -8.59
CA ALA A 165 -8.52 -21.87 -8.56
C ALA A 165 -9.22 -23.01 -7.81
N THR A 166 -8.49 -24.07 -7.45
CA THR A 166 -8.96 -25.12 -6.52
C THR A 166 -9.12 -24.61 -5.09
N ILE A 167 -8.54 -23.45 -4.77
CA ILE A 167 -8.69 -22.72 -3.52
C ILE A 167 -9.13 -21.28 -3.88
N PRO A 168 -10.40 -21.06 -4.27
CA PRO A 168 -10.93 -19.73 -4.53
C PRO A 168 -10.64 -18.79 -3.35
N ASN A 169 -10.17 -17.59 -3.69
CA ASN A 169 -9.70 -16.64 -2.70
C ASN A 169 -9.72 -15.19 -3.22
N ALA A 170 -9.95 -14.24 -2.31
CA ALA A 170 -9.79 -12.82 -2.51
C ALA A 170 -8.81 -12.27 -1.47
N SER A 171 -7.64 -11.80 -1.92
CA SER A 171 -6.61 -11.35 -0.99
C SER A 171 -7.10 -10.20 -0.10
N PRO A 172 -6.51 -10.05 1.10
CA PRO A 172 -6.91 -9.01 2.05
C PRO A 172 -6.85 -7.61 1.45
N GLN A 173 -7.83 -6.79 1.79
CA GLN A 173 -7.91 -5.39 1.35
C GLN A 173 -7.59 -4.46 2.51
N PHE A 174 -6.62 -3.58 2.31
CA PHE A 174 -6.33 -2.54 3.27
C PHE A 174 -7.43 -1.51 3.32
N ILE A 175 -7.63 -1.01 4.54
CA ILE A 175 -8.76 -0.13 4.80
C ILE A 175 -8.33 1.33 4.83
N ASN A 176 -7.14 1.61 5.35
CA ASN A 176 -6.58 2.96 5.41
C ASN A 176 -5.57 3.17 4.29
N PRO A 177 -5.41 4.41 3.79
CA PRO A 177 -4.37 4.74 2.82
C PRO A 177 -2.96 4.49 3.40
N PRO A 178 -1.98 4.07 2.59
CA PRO A 178 -0.62 3.73 2.99
C PRO A 178 0.23 4.98 3.15
N VAL A 179 -0.26 6.01 3.84
CA VAL A 179 0.55 7.17 4.24
C VAL A 179 0.19 7.55 5.67
N SER A 180 1.20 7.77 6.49
CA SER A 180 1.03 8.17 7.90
C SER A 180 1.86 9.40 8.22
N VAL A 181 1.31 10.28 9.06
CA VAL A 181 2.03 11.38 9.67
C VAL A 181 2.17 11.04 11.14
N ILE A 182 3.39 11.16 11.66
CA ILE A 182 3.67 10.93 13.07
C ILE A 182 4.47 12.10 13.64
N CYS A 183 4.34 12.27 14.94
CA CYS A 183 4.92 13.38 15.65
C CYS A 183 6.30 12.97 16.23
N LEU A 184 7.32 13.82 16.06
CA LEU A 184 8.73 13.55 16.41
C LEU A 184 8.87 13.26 17.92
N GLY A 185 9.66 12.26 18.26
CA GLY A 185 9.98 11.94 19.65
C GLY A 185 8.83 11.36 20.47
N THR A 186 7.69 11.05 19.82
CA THR A 186 6.49 10.52 20.48
C THR A 186 6.10 9.18 19.86
N LEU A 187 5.68 8.23 20.70
CA LEU A 187 5.12 6.96 20.22
C LEU A 187 3.77 7.23 19.53
N SER A 188 3.69 6.88 18.26
CA SER A 188 2.49 7.05 17.44
C SER A 188 1.93 5.71 17.02
N LEU A 189 0.61 5.56 17.13
CA LEU A 189 -0.11 4.37 16.67
C LEU A 189 -0.60 4.58 15.24
N VAL A 190 -0.32 3.62 14.37
CA VAL A 190 -0.72 3.64 12.96
C VAL A 190 -1.46 2.36 12.62
N LEU A 191 -2.67 2.48 12.07
CA LEU A 191 -3.49 1.35 11.68
C LEU A 191 -3.11 0.83 10.29
N ASN A 192 -2.55 -0.38 10.24
CA ASN A 192 -2.30 -1.13 9.00
C ASN A 192 -3.27 -2.28 8.79
N ASN A 193 -4.43 -2.25 9.48
CA ASN A 193 -5.43 -3.29 9.37
C ASN A 193 -5.95 -3.44 7.94
N ALA A 194 -6.37 -4.67 7.66
CA ALA A 194 -6.95 -5.12 6.41
C ALA A 194 -8.16 -5.99 6.76
N PHE A 195 -9.10 -6.12 5.83
CA PHE A 195 -10.17 -7.10 5.94
C PHE A 195 -9.95 -8.22 4.94
N ASP A 196 -10.45 -9.39 5.29
CA ASP A 196 -10.48 -10.57 4.43
C ASP A 196 -11.94 -10.90 4.09
N ALA A 197 -12.24 -11.13 2.81
CA ALA A 197 -13.61 -11.39 2.38
C ALA A 197 -14.02 -12.86 2.57
N ASP A 198 -13.05 -13.78 2.69
CA ASP A 198 -13.27 -15.21 2.82
C ASP A 198 -13.26 -15.67 4.29
N GLY A 199 -12.96 -14.75 5.22
CA GLY A 199 -12.94 -15.01 6.66
C GLY A 199 -11.63 -15.59 7.16
N ASP A 200 -10.53 -15.40 6.41
CA ASP A 200 -9.22 -15.93 6.78
C ASP A 200 -8.56 -15.18 7.94
N GLN A 201 -7.67 -15.89 8.63
CA GLN A 201 -6.87 -15.30 9.68
C GLN A 201 -5.76 -14.45 9.07
N LEU A 202 -5.70 -13.18 9.46
CA LEU A 202 -4.66 -12.25 9.04
C LEU A 202 -3.53 -12.17 10.06
N GLU A 203 -2.30 -12.16 9.55
CA GLU A 203 -1.09 -11.91 10.32
C GLU A 203 -0.30 -10.74 9.70
N TYR A 204 0.10 -9.78 10.53
CA TYR A 204 0.81 -8.57 10.10
C TYR A 204 2.28 -8.64 10.48
N VAL A 205 3.17 -8.33 9.53
CA VAL A 205 4.62 -8.38 9.74
C VAL A 205 5.28 -7.15 9.12
N LEU A 206 6.20 -6.50 9.83
CA LEU A 206 7.05 -5.48 9.21
C LEU A 206 7.94 -6.13 8.17
N SER A 207 7.95 -5.58 6.96
CA SER A 207 8.72 -6.11 5.84
C SER A 207 9.64 -5.07 5.24
N GLN A 208 10.59 -5.54 4.42
CA GLN A 208 11.43 -4.65 3.63
C GLN A 208 10.63 -4.18 2.41
N PRO A 209 10.52 -2.86 2.16
CA PRO A 209 9.96 -2.36 0.90
C PRO A 209 10.70 -2.97 -0.28
N LEU A 210 10.06 -3.13 -1.43
CA LEU A 210 10.69 -3.75 -2.59
C LEU A 210 11.12 -2.72 -3.64
N ALA A 211 12.33 -2.92 -4.17
CA ALA A 211 12.78 -2.31 -5.41
C ALA A 211 12.47 -3.25 -6.59
N GLU A 212 12.67 -2.76 -7.82
CA GLU A 212 12.31 -3.50 -9.04
C GLU A 212 12.89 -4.93 -9.11
N TYR A 213 14.12 -5.13 -8.62
CA TYR A 213 14.84 -6.41 -8.71
C TYR A 213 15.35 -6.94 -7.38
N SER A 214 15.02 -6.29 -6.26
CA SER A 214 15.56 -6.64 -4.94
C SER A 214 14.68 -6.13 -3.81
N GLY A 215 15.05 -6.42 -2.56
CA GLY A 215 14.63 -5.57 -1.44
C GLY A 215 15.18 -4.15 -1.62
N LEU A 216 14.42 -3.15 -1.19
CA LEU A 216 14.85 -1.76 -1.17
C LEU A 216 15.96 -1.61 -0.10
N PRO A 217 17.20 -1.28 -0.50
CA PRO A 217 18.28 -1.17 0.46
C PRO A 217 18.06 0.05 1.35
N TYR A 218 18.05 -0.19 2.66
CA TYR A 218 18.10 0.90 3.62
C TYR A 218 19.48 1.49 3.72
N ALA A 219 19.55 2.80 3.97
CA ALA A 219 20.79 3.49 4.26
C ALA A 219 21.45 2.92 5.53
N PRO A 220 22.79 3.03 5.67
CA PRO A 220 23.47 2.58 6.88
C PRO A 220 22.86 3.18 8.15
N GLY A 221 22.66 2.35 9.18
CA GLY A 221 22.03 2.77 10.44
C GLY A 221 20.50 2.65 10.47
N TYR A 222 19.87 2.20 9.38
CA TYR A 222 18.44 1.95 9.31
C TYR A 222 18.14 0.45 9.08
N SER A 223 17.02 -0.02 9.63
CA SER A 223 16.57 -1.42 9.48
C SER A 223 15.04 -1.49 9.46
N ILE A 224 14.48 -2.70 9.27
CA ILE A 224 13.02 -2.91 9.30
C ILE A 224 12.43 -2.52 10.66
N THR A 225 13.13 -2.80 11.76
CA THR A 225 12.68 -2.50 13.13
C THR A 225 13.17 -1.14 13.65
N GLN A 226 14.15 -0.54 12.97
CA GLN A 226 14.66 0.82 13.23
C GLN A 226 14.65 1.67 11.95
N PRO A 227 13.48 1.88 11.32
CA PRO A 227 13.41 2.59 10.05
C PRO A 227 13.61 4.10 10.21
N PHE A 228 13.59 4.62 11.44
CA PHE A 228 13.82 6.03 11.77
C PHE A 228 15.23 6.31 12.31
N GLY A 229 16.11 5.30 12.33
CA GLY A 229 17.48 5.38 12.84
C GLY A 229 17.61 4.78 14.24
N ALA A 230 18.82 4.83 14.82
CA ALA A 230 19.17 4.11 16.06
C ALA A 230 18.31 4.46 17.29
N ALA A 231 17.82 5.71 17.37
CA ALA A 231 16.96 6.18 18.46
C ALA A 231 15.45 6.05 18.14
N GLY A 232 15.11 5.55 16.97
CA GLY A 232 13.74 5.33 16.54
C GLY A 232 13.38 3.85 16.49
N MET A 233 12.10 3.55 16.37
CA MET A 233 11.61 2.17 16.32
C MET A 233 10.36 2.02 15.48
N ALA A 234 10.16 0.80 14.99
CA ALA A 234 8.91 0.33 14.44
C ALA A 234 8.59 -1.07 14.94
N THR A 235 7.33 -1.26 15.36
CA THR A 235 6.74 -2.57 15.64
C THR A 235 5.36 -2.66 15.00
N VAL A 236 4.88 -3.88 14.77
CA VAL A 236 3.50 -4.15 14.37
C VAL A 236 2.94 -5.28 15.23
N ASN A 237 1.71 -5.12 15.71
CA ASN A 237 1.01 -6.18 16.38
C ASN A 237 0.49 -7.18 15.34
N ALA A 238 0.94 -8.43 15.45
CA ALA A 238 0.71 -9.45 14.43
C ALA A 238 -0.77 -9.84 14.25
N SER A 239 -1.65 -9.63 15.22
CA SER A 239 -3.08 -9.99 15.11
C SER A 239 -3.99 -8.82 14.76
N THR A 240 -3.58 -7.58 15.05
CA THR A 240 -4.43 -6.39 14.88
C THR A 240 -3.96 -5.46 13.76
N GLY A 241 -2.71 -5.57 13.32
CA GLY A 241 -2.12 -4.65 12.34
C GLY A 241 -1.85 -3.25 12.88
N VAL A 242 -2.00 -3.03 14.20
CA VAL A 242 -1.62 -1.77 14.85
C VAL A 242 -0.11 -1.70 14.92
N SER A 243 0.47 -0.70 14.25
CA SER A 243 1.89 -0.41 14.30
C SER A 243 2.19 0.69 15.32
N THR A 244 3.32 0.56 16.00
CA THR A 244 3.84 1.57 16.92
C THR A 244 5.15 2.12 16.38
N TYR A 245 5.20 3.43 16.15
CA TYR A 245 6.36 4.12 15.60
C TYR A 245 6.92 5.16 16.57
N LEU A 246 8.24 5.25 16.64
CA LEU A 246 8.96 6.34 17.27
C LEU A 246 9.89 6.97 16.22
N GLY A 247 9.52 8.16 15.75
CA GLY A 247 10.39 8.96 14.89
C GLY A 247 11.47 9.67 15.70
N SER A 248 12.74 9.48 15.35
CA SER A 248 13.87 10.17 16.01
C SER A 248 14.45 11.36 15.23
N ALA A 249 14.01 11.56 13.99
CA ALA A 249 14.38 12.72 13.17
C ALA A 249 13.21 13.11 12.26
N GLN A 250 13.08 14.41 11.94
CA GLN A 250 12.10 14.87 10.96
C GLN A 250 12.50 14.39 9.56
N GLY A 251 11.52 14.01 8.75
CA GLY A 251 11.76 13.54 7.39
C GLY A 251 10.66 12.61 6.89
N ILE A 252 10.88 12.05 5.71
CA ILE A 252 10.03 11.02 5.12
C ILE A 252 10.81 9.70 5.17
N PHE A 253 10.18 8.65 5.67
CA PHE A 253 10.79 7.34 5.84
C PHE A 253 9.94 6.30 5.12
N GLN A 254 10.57 5.40 4.39
CA GLN A 254 9.90 4.35 3.65
C GLN A 254 9.80 3.09 4.49
N LEU A 255 8.60 2.58 4.70
CA LEU A 255 8.33 1.34 5.43
C LEU A 255 7.46 0.40 4.57
N ALA A 256 7.38 -0.86 4.99
CA ALA A 256 6.41 -1.80 4.45
C ALA A 256 5.82 -2.72 5.53
N VAL A 257 4.59 -3.17 5.28
CA VAL A 257 3.88 -4.16 6.10
C VAL A 257 3.35 -5.24 5.17
N ASP A 258 3.65 -6.49 5.49
CA ASP A 258 3.06 -7.65 4.84
C ASP A 258 1.81 -8.08 5.62
N VAL A 259 0.73 -8.37 4.90
CA VAL A 259 -0.44 -9.07 5.44
C VAL A 259 -0.44 -10.48 4.89
N ARG A 260 -0.23 -11.44 5.79
CA ARG A 260 -0.25 -12.87 5.50
C ARG A 260 -1.62 -13.43 5.84
N GLU A 261 -2.25 -14.03 4.85
CA GLU A 261 -3.57 -14.64 4.92
C GLU A 261 -3.42 -16.13 5.19
N TYR A 262 -4.09 -16.64 6.23
CA TYR A 262 -4.04 -18.06 6.60
C TYR A 262 -5.44 -18.66 6.70
N ARG A 263 -5.58 -19.87 6.16
CA ARG A 263 -6.80 -20.68 6.26
C ARG A 263 -6.53 -21.96 7.03
N MET A 264 -7.49 -22.34 7.88
CA MET A 264 -7.49 -23.64 8.54
C MET A 264 -8.05 -24.69 7.58
N ILE A 265 -7.19 -25.59 7.09
CA ILE A 265 -7.57 -26.70 6.21
C ILE A 265 -7.19 -28.00 6.93
N ASN A 266 -8.18 -28.85 7.22
CA ASN A 266 -7.99 -30.11 7.95
C ASN A 266 -7.24 -29.95 9.29
N GLY A 267 -7.50 -28.86 10.01
CA GLY A 267 -6.84 -28.55 11.30
C GLY A 267 -5.42 -28.00 11.16
N GLN A 268 -4.90 -27.79 9.95
CA GLN A 268 -3.61 -27.17 9.70
C GLN A 268 -3.79 -25.72 9.24
N ARG A 269 -2.96 -24.82 9.78
CA ARG A 269 -2.90 -23.41 9.37
C ARG A 269 -2.02 -23.31 8.13
N ILE A 270 -2.62 -23.01 6.98
CA ILE A 270 -1.91 -22.92 5.69
C ILE A 270 -1.84 -21.45 5.25
N LEU A 271 -0.64 -20.98 4.90
CA LEU A 271 -0.44 -19.66 4.30
C LEU A 271 -1.00 -19.67 2.87
N LEU A 272 -1.94 -18.78 2.60
CA LEU A 272 -2.63 -18.66 1.33
C LEU A 272 -1.98 -17.60 0.45
N SER A 273 -2.00 -16.36 0.90
CA SER A 273 -1.40 -15.23 0.18
C SER A 273 -0.65 -14.29 1.11
N THR A 274 0.20 -13.46 0.50
CA THR A 274 0.83 -12.31 1.15
C THR A 274 0.57 -11.09 0.29
N VAL A 275 -0.05 -10.07 0.87
CA VAL A 275 -0.17 -8.74 0.26
C VAL A 275 0.91 -7.84 0.85
N HIS A 276 1.71 -7.22 -0.01
CA HIS A 276 2.76 -6.27 0.38
C HIS A 276 2.23 -4.84 0.31
N ARG A 277 2.26 -4.12 1.44
CA ARG A 277 1.94 -2.69 1.51
C ARG A 277 3.19 -1.87 1.66
N ASP A 278 3.41 -0.98 0.70
CA ASP A 278 4.50 -0.02 0.67
C ASP A 278 3.98 1.35 1.11
N MET A 279 4.58 1.97 2.14
CA MET A 279 4.07 3.21 2.72
C MET A 279 5.16 4.18 3.21
N PRO A 280 5.02 5.49 2.96
CA PRO A 280 5.83 6.49 3.63
C PRO A 280 5.23 6.86 5.00
N VAL A 281 6.12 7.04 5.95
CA VAL A 281 5.84 7.66 7.25
C VAL A 281 6.54 9.01 7.29
N ILE A 282 5.76 10.06 7.51
CA ILE A 282 6.23 11.45 7.56
C ILE A 282 6.37 11.85 9.03
N VAL A 283 7.60 12.08 9.48
CA VAL A 283 7.90 12.54 10.84
C VAL A 283 8.01 14.06 10.86
N ARG A 284 7.22 14.72 11.71
CA ARG A 284 7.19 16.18 11.84
C ARG A 284 7.38 16.63 13.28
N ALA A 285 7.85 17.86 13.48
CA ALA A 285 7.83 18.51 14.77
C ALA A 285 6.40 18.97 15.09
N CYS A 286 6.04 18.83 16.36
CA CYS A 286 4.65 18.94 16.80
C CYS A 286 4.56 19.85 17.99
N THR A 287 3.51 20.66 18.01
CA THR A 287 3.25 21.63 19.06
C THR A 287 2.23 21.06 20.01
N GLY A 288 2.50 21.09 21.31
CA GLY A 288 1.58 20.58 22.33
C GLY A 288 2.18 19.45 23.15
N ALA A 289 1.51 19.10 24.24
CA ALA A 289 1.80 17.86 24.95
C ALA A 289 1.31 16.68 24.09
N PRO A 290 1.95 15.49 24.16
CA PRO A 290 1.42 14.30 23.50
C PRO A 290 -0.03 14.04 23.95
N SER A 291 -0.99 14.11 23.03
CA SER A 291 -2.36 13.68 23.27
C SER A 291 -2.37 12.18 23.61
N ARG A 292 -3.12 11.80 24.64
CA ARG A 292 -3.31 10.41 25.03
C ARG A 292 -4.35 9.79 24.10
N PRO A 293 -4.08 8.60 23.55
CA PRO A 293 -5.00 8.01 22.58
C PRO A 293 -6.36 7.74 23.23
N PRO A 294 -7.45 7.90 22.46
CA PRO A 294 -8.77 7.52 22.94
C PRO A 294 -8.85 6.02 23.21
N ALA A 295 -9.69 5.65 24.17
CA ALA A 295 -9.87 4.27 24.58
C ALA A 295 -11.34 3.87 24.46
N PHE A 296 -11.59 2.66 23.96
CA PHE A 296 -12.94 2.07 24.01
C PHE A 296 -13.37 1.87 25.46
N THR A 297 -14.66 2.10 25.73
CA THR A 297 -15.23 1.85 27.07
C THR A 297 -15.16 0.36 27.43
N ALA A 298 -15.20 0.06 28.73
CA ALA A 298 -15.25 -1.34 29.20
C ALA A 298 -16.46 -2.11 28.63
N ALA A 299 -17.60 -1.44 28.42
CA ALA A 299 -18.79 -2.04 27.83
C ALA A 299 -18.54 -2.46 26.38
N THR A 300 -17.92 -1.58 25.57
CA THR A 300 -17.52 -1.90 24.19
C THR A 300 -16.55 -3.08 24.15
N LEU A 301 -15.53 -3.07 25.02
CA LEU A 301 -14.50 -4.11 25.03
C LEU A 301 -15.00 -5.48 25.49
N ALA A 302 -16.09 -5.54 26.27
CA ALA A 302 -16.73 -6.77 26.70
C ALA A 302 -17.53 -7.49 25.59
N GLN A 303 -17.86 -6.78 24.50
CA GLN A 303 -18.67 -7.30 23.40
C GLN A 303 -17.79 -7.63 22.18
N GLN A 304 -17.23 -8.84 22.14
CA GLN A 304 -16.32 -9.28 21.06
C GLN A 304 -16.90 -10.37 20.15
N ALA A 305 -17.97 -11.05 20.59
CA ALA A 305 -18.58 -12.14 19.85
C ALA A 305 -20.10 -12.10 19.99
N PHE A 306 -20.78 -12.26 18.87
CA PHE A 306 -22.23 -12.32 18.80
C PHE A 306 -22.65 -13.62 18.13
N GLN A 307 -23.70 -14.25 18.65
CA GLN A 307 -24.33 -15.40 18.03
C GLN A 307 -25.72 -14.99 17.54
N LEU A 308 -25.95 -15.16 16.24
CA LEU A 308 -27.17 -14.76 15.57
C LEU A 308 -27.69 -15.92 14.75
N ARG A 309 -29.01 -16.01 14.60
CA ARG A 309 -29.63 -16.88 13.59
C ARG A 309 -29.80 -16.09 12.30
N GLU A 310 -29.77 -16.78 11.17
CA GLU A 310 -30.05 -16.19 9.87
C GLU A 310 -31.39 -15.44 9.89
N GLY A 311 -31.42 -14.24 9.33
CA GLY A 311 -32.58 -13.33 9.34
C GLY A 311 -32.76 -12.47 10.59
N GLN A 312 -31.92 -12.62 11.63
CA GLN A 312 -31.94 -11.72 12.79
C GLN A 312 -31.09 -10.46 12.57
N SER A 313 -31.62 -9.32 13.01
CA SER A 313 -30.85 -8.07 13.09
C SER A 313 -30.04 -8.01 14.39
N LEU A 314 -28.80 -7.50 14.31
CA LEU A 314 -27.95 -7.20 15.46
C LEU A 314 -27.75 -5.69 15.57
N THR A 315 -27.91 -5.17 16.78
CA THR A 315 -27.57 -3.79 17.13
C THR A 315 -26.79 -3.80 18.44
N PHE A 316 -25.67 -3.08 18.48
CA PHE A 316 -24.82 -2.94 19.65
C PHE A 316 -24.15 -1.57 19.64
N ASP A 317 -23.79 -1.09 20.82
CA ASP A 317 -23.19 0.22 20.99
C ASP A 317 -21.66 0.14 20.98
N VAL A 318 -21.02 1.06 20.27
CA VAL A 318 -19.57 1.27 20.29
C VAL A 318 -19.30 2.64 20.88
N ALA A 319 -18.76 2.66 22.09
CA ALA A 319 -18.40 3.88 22.79
C ALA A 319 -16.89 3.93 23.09
N ALA A 320 -16.32 5.13 23.03
CA ALA A 320 -14.95 5.45 23.41
C ALA A 320 -14.92 6.74 24.24
N THR A 321 -13.84 6.94 24.98
CA THR A 321 -13.58 8.14 25.76
C THR A 321 -12.19 8.66 25.44
N ASP A 322 -12.06 9.98 25.35
CA ASP A 322 -10.78 10.65 25.24
C ASP A 322 -10.30 11.08 26.64
N PRO A 323 -9.11 10.66 27.10
CA PRO A 323 -8.61 11.07 28.40
C PRO A 323 -8.35 12.57 28.55
N ASP A 324 -8.14 13.28 27.44
CA ASP A 324 -7.85 14.71 27.39
C ASP A 324 -9.12 15.55 27.12
N GLY A 325 -10.25 14.88 26.84
CA GLY A 325 -11.56 15.50 26.63
C GLY A 325 -11.78 16.00 25.20
N ASP A 326 -10.96 15.54 24.25
CA ASP A 326 -11.08 15.90 22.84
C ASP A 326 -12.33 15.26 22.20
N ALA A 327 -12.86 15.92 21.17
CA ALA A 327 -14.01 15.41 20.42
C ALA A 327 -13.63 14.15 19.64
N LEU A 328 -14.45 13.10 19.75
CA LEU A 328 -14.18 11.82 19.11
C LEU A 328 -14.91 11.65 17.79
N THR A 329 -14.19 11.09 16.81
CA THR A 329 -14.78 10.59 15.57
C THR A 329 -14.48 9.10 15.48
N LEU A 330 -15.53 8.28 15.44
CA LEU A 330 -15.40 6.85 15.26
C LEU A 330 -15.65 6.51 13.79
N THR A 331 -14.79 5.67 13.23
CA THR A 331 -14.96 5.15 11.86
C THR A 331 -14.96 3.63 11.92
N ALA A 332 -16.02 3.01 11.40
CA ALA A 332 -16.09 1.57 11.24
C ALA A 332 -15.88 1.23 9.77
N ARG A 333 -15.09 0.19 9.52
CA ARG A 333 -14.93 -0.34 8.19
C ARG A 333 -15.01 -1.86 8.20
N SER A 334 -15.81 -2.42 7.31
CA SER A 334 -16.16 -3.84 7.21
C SER A 334 -16.68 -4.15 5.81
N VAL A 335 -16.55 -5.40 5.37
CA VAL A 335 -17.27 -5.92 4.19
C VAL A 335 -18.78 -5.79 4.34
N LEU A 336 -19.29 -5.81 5.58
CA LEU A 336 -20.71 -5.60 5.84
C LEU A 336 -21.15 -4.15 5.50
N LEU A 337 -20.19 -3.22 5.40
CA LEU A 337 -20.39 -1.81 5.11
C LEU A 337 -19.98 -1.47 3.66
N ASP A 338 -19.99 -2.42 2.73
CA ASP A 338 -19.55 -2.21 1.34
C ASP A 338 -20.61 -1.60 0.42
N GLY A 339 -21.82 -1.35 0.93
CA GLY A 339 -22.91 -0.62 0.26
C GLY A 339 -24.16 -1.48 0.06
N ALA A 340 -24.96 -1.16 -0.96
CA ALA A 340 -26.21 -1.85 -1.28
C ALA A 340 -25.95 -3.22 -1.95
N GLY A 341 -25.37 -4.15 -1.19
CA GLY A 341 -24.92 -5.48 -1.65
C GLY A 341 -25.66 -6.67 -1.01
N GLY A 342 -26.73 -6.42 -0.23
CA GLY A 342 -27.51 -7.47 0.45
C GLY A 342 -27.20 -7.66 1.94
N ILE A 343 -26.42 -6.75 2.54
CA ILE A 343 -26.18 -6.69 3.98
C ILE A 343 -26.63 -5.32 4.48
N ASP A 344 -27.72 -5.28 5.24
CA ASP A 344 -28.25 -4.05 5.84
C ASP A 344 -27.45 -3.68 7.10
N ALA A 345 -26.20 -3.25 6.93
CA ALA A 345 -25.38 -2.74 8.04
C ALA A 345 -25.26 -1.22 7.99
N THR A 346 -25.28 -0.61 9.17
CA THR A 346 -25.00 0.82 9.35
C THR A 346 -24.08 1.02 10.54
N PHE A 347 -23.32 2.12 10.53
CA PHE A 347 -22.55 2.58 11.68
C PHE A 347 -22.88 4.05 11.94
N GLY A 348 -23.29 4.39 13.16
CA GLY A 348 -23.81 5.73 13.46
C GLY A 348 -25.02 6.11 12.59
N GLY A 349 -25.83 5.13 12.17
CA GLY A 349 -26.95 5.31 11.25
C GLY A 349 -26.57 5.57 9.79
N GLN A 350 -25.28 5.56 9.44
CA GLN A 350 -24.80 5.70 8.06
C GLN A 350 -24.52 4.33 7.45
N GLN A 351 -25.04 4.08 6.24
CA GLN A 351 -24.59 2.95 5.42
C GLN A 351 -23.15 3.20 4.95
N GLY A 352 -22.38 2.13 4.78
CA GLY A 352 -21.03 2.28 4.24
C GLY A 352 -20.98 2.43 2.72
N GLY A 353 -19.85 2.90 2.20
CA GLY A 353 -19.61 3.09 0.75
C GLY A 353 -18.80 1.97 0.11
N ALA A 354 -18.51 2.09 -1.19
CA ALA A 354 -17.76 1.09 -1.99
C ALA A 354 -16.34 0.75 -1.48
N SER A 355 -15.86 1.45 -0.45
CA SER A 355 -14.60 1.17 0.27
C SER A 355 -14.82 0.47 1.62
N GLY A 356 -16.03 -0.01 1.90
CA GLY A 356 -16.38 -0.76 3.11
C GLY A 356 -16.40 0.09 4.38
N GLY A 357 -16.70 1.39 4.32
CA GLY A 357 -16.52 2.30 5.47
C GLY A 357 -17.70 3.21 5.78
N ALA A 358 -17.99 3.42 7.07
CA ALA A 358 -18.99 4.34 7.61
C ALA A 358 -18.43 5.09 8.84
N VAL A 359 -18.94 6.30 9.10
CA VAL A 359 -18.45 7.20 10.17
C VAL A 359 -19.59 7.56 11.12
N GLY A 360 -19.31 7.55 12.42
CA GLY A 360 -20.21 7.98 13.49
C GLY A 360 -19.51 8.93 14.45
N GLN A 361 -20.27 9.78 15.13
CA GLN A 361 -19.76 10.66 16.19
C GLN A 361 -20.21 10.13 17.55
N ALA A 362 -19.34 10.23 18.55
CA ALA A 362 -19.58 9.81 19.92
C ALA A 362 -19.42 11.01 20.87
#